data_AF-A0A7C0YHM9-F1
#
_entry.id   AF-A0A7C0YHM9-F1
#
_cell.length_a   1.000
_cell.length_b   1.000
_cell.length_c   1.000
_cell.angle_alpha   90.00
_cell.angle_beta   90.00
_cell.angle_gamma   90.00
#
_symmetry.space_group_name_H-M   'P 1'
#
loop_
_entity.id
_entity.type
_entity.pdbx_description
1 polymer ?
#
loop_
_entity_poly.entity_id
_entity_poly.type
_entity_poly.pdbx_seq_one_letter_code
_entity_poly.pdbx_strand_id
1 'polypeptide(L)'
;MTFITDLSREGKNKYVDLWVSLIDGNGSMSAFIGKKFGRNNYFFASILMKLKVGIKDTIILTNLTKEGYNDIKREYFSELSYYPVKEDYLLKLIKHFMKKGFSNGFAIPLDTVILKNILGWQNIEPVEYMLETPDYKPLCYHPKDMFQFPFETWWMHEDNIYRLLKPYKGKQTCDIPDSLFHKIAEIFLDYARREAVPMCELCSDIIRNSSYSRRTKLRRLFLTIRNEILNPPETIFQSTFLNFGVVATIDHILHNLALGVDISEMIE
;
A
#
# COMPACT_ATOMS: atom_id res chain seq x y z
N MET A 1 45.51 -12.19 -10.68
CA MET A 1 44.87 -10.87 -10.80
C MET A 1 44.82 -10.56 -12.29
N THR A 2 43.67 -10.76 -12.92
CA THR A 2 43.43 -10.39 -14.31
C THR A 2 41.94 -10.10 -14.41
N PHE A 3 41.63 -8.83 -14.59
CA PHE A 3 40.28 -8.32 -14.74
C PHE A 3 39.76 -8.77 -16.10
N ILE A 4 38.66 -9.52 -16.11
CA ILE A 4 37.85 -9.69 -17.32
C ILE A 4 36.83 -8.55 -17.31
N THR A 5 37.25 -7.41 -17.84
CA THR A 5 36.35 -6.41 -18.41
C THR A 5 36.14 -6.79 -19.87
N ASP A 6 34.97 -7.37 -20.16
CA ASP A 6 34.13 -6.99 -21.30
C ASP A 6 33.11 -8.10 -21.55
N LEU A 7 31.83 -7.73 -21.43
CA LEU A 7 30.75 -8.26 -22.26
C LEU A 7 29.60 -7.26 -22.20
N SER A 8 29.77 -6.16 -22.92
CA SER A 8 28.64 -5.39 -23.47
C SER A 8 28.02 -6.22 -24.60
N ARG A 9 26.93 -6.95 -24.30
CA ARG A 9 25.99 -7.46 -25.32
C ARG A 9 24.55 -7.43 -24.81
N GLU A 10 23.83 -6.42 -25.28
CA GLU A 10 22.53 -6.52 -25.95
C GLU A 10 21.39 -7.27 -25.25
N GLY A 11 20.36 -6.50 -24.87
CA GLY A 11 18.95 -6.83 -25.15
C GLY A 11 18.32 -8.07 -24.49
N LYS A 12 18.99 -8.74 -23.55
CA LYS A 12 18.37 -9.85 -22.80
C LYS A 12 17.40 -9.27 -21.78
N ASN A 13 16.14 -9.71 -21.81
CA ASN A 13 15.16 -9.50 -20.75
C ASN A 13 15.82 -9.74 -19.38
N LYS A 14 16.21 -8.65 -18.70
CA LYS A 14 16.99 -8.67 -17.47
C LYS A 14 16.22 -9.32 -16.33
N TYR A 15 14.89 -9.28 -16.42
CA TYR A 15 13.95 -9.90 -15.50
C TYR A 15 12.97 -10.75 -16.28
N VAL A 16 12.53 -11.84 -15.65
CA VAL A 16 11.42 -12.65 -16.13
C VAL A 16 10.10 -12.08 -15.62
N ASP A 17 10.11 -11.48 -14.43
CA ASP A 17 8.93 -10.95 -13.76
C ASP A 17 9.32 -9.73 -12.91
N LEU A 18 8.54 -8.66 -13.01
CA LEU A 18 8.62 -7.49 -12.14
C LEU A 18 7.19 -7.04 -11.86
N TRP A 19 6.74 -7.22 -10.62
CA TRP A 19 5.37 -6.92 -10.24
C TRP A 19 5.33 -6.24 -8.88
N VAL A 20 4.31 -5.43 -8.66
CA VAL A 20 4.02 -4.82 -7.36
C VAL A 20 2.55 -5.01 -7.01
N SER A 21 2.22 -5.24 -5.76
CA SER A 21 0.82 -5.20 -5.30
C SER A 21 0.36 -3.74 -5.19
N LEU A 22 -0.95 -3.53 -5.05
CA LEU A 22 -1.43 -2.27 -4.47
C LEU A 22 -1.16 -2.25 -2.96
N ILE A 23 -1.25 -1.07 -2.35
CA ILE A 23 -1.13 -0.92 -0.90
C ILE A 23 -2.40 -1.41 -0.22
N ASP A 24 -2.25 -2.29 0.78
CA ASP A 24 -3.33 -2.77 1.63
C ASP A 24 -3.81 -1.77 2.71
N GLY A 25 -4.86 -2.12 3.45
CA GLY A 25 -5.41 -1.34 4.55
C GLY A 25 -4.44 -1.12 5.71
N ASN A 26 -3.42 -1.96 5.81
CA ASN A 26 -2.32 -1.84 6.77
C ASN A 26 -1.17 -0.96 6.26
N GLY A 27 -1.31 -0.38 5.05
CA GLY A 27 -0.32 0.48 4.43
C GLY A 27 0.86 -0.27 3.81
N SER A 28 0.70 -1.57 3.55
CA SER A 28 1.76 -2.47 3.06
C SER A 28 1.63 -2.78 1.57
N MET A 29 2.76 -2.89 0.88
CA MET A 29 2.87 -3.23 -0.53
C MET A 29 4.00 -4.26 -0.70
N SER A 30 3.80 -5.24 -1.58
CA SER A 30 4.80 -6.22 -1.95
C SER A 30 5.34 -5.95 -3.36
N ALA A 31 6.66 -6.04 -3.55
CA ALA A 31 7.27 -6.13 -4.86
C ALA A 31 7.81 -7.54 -5.12
N PHE A 32 7.37 -8.16 -6.20
CA PHE A 32 7.83 -9.45 -6.70
C PHE A 32 8.87 -9.24 -7.79
N ILE A 33 10.03 -9.87 -7.65
CA ILE A 33 11.15 -9.78 -8.60
C ILE A 33 11.58 -11.19 -9.00
N GLY A 34 11.45 -11.50 -10.28
CA GLY A 34 11.88 -12.77 -10.86
C GLY A 34 12.95 -12.57 -11.92
N LYS A 35 14.03 -13.34 -11.85
CA LYS A 35 15.14 -13.27 -12.80
C LYS A 35 15.65 -14.66 -13.15
N LYS A 36 16.09 -14.84 -14.40
CA LYS A 36 16.74 -16.08 -14.86
C LYS A 36 18.23 -15.81 -15.06
N PHE A 37 19.07 -16.50 -14.31
CA PHE A 37 20.52 -16.36 -14.42
C PHE A 37 21.12 -17.35 -15.42
N GLY A 38 20.49 -18.51 -15.63
CA GLY A 38 21.01 -19.54 -16.52
C GLY A 38 19.97 -20.59 -16.91
N ARG A 39 20.40 -21.67 -17.55
CA ARG A 39 19.52 -22.82 -17.85
C ARG A 39 19.08 -23.46 -16.54
N ASN A 40 17.76 -23.50 -16.29
CA ASN A 40 17.15 -24.00 -15.05
C ASN A 40 17.67 -23.36 -13.75
N ASN A 41 18.21 -22.14 -13.82
CA ASN A 41 18.59 -21.38 -12.62
C ASN A 41 17.80 -20.07 -12.57
N TYR A 42 16.83 -20.04 -11.66
CA TYR A 42 15.92 -18.94 -11.42
C TYR A 42 16.17 -18.31 -10.05
N PHE A 43 15.79 -17.06 -9.97
CA PHE A 43 15.89 -16.20 -8.81
C PHE A 43 14.53 -15.61 -8.52
N PHE A 44 14.21 -15.55 -7.24
CA PHE A 44 13.02 -14.90 -6.72
C PHE A 44 13.44 -13.97 -5.59
N ALA A 45 12.83 -12.78 -5.56
CA ALA A 45 12.80 -11.96 -4.37
C ALA A 45 11.41 -11.35 -4.17
N SER A 46 11.04 -11.18 -2.91
CA SER A 46 9.90 -10.38 -2.49
C SER A 46 10.37 -9.27 -1.56
N ILE A 47 9.90 -8.04 -1.78
CA ILE A 47 10.19 -6.90 -0.91
C ILE A 47 8.88 -6.43 -0.31
N LEU A 48 8.76 -6.47 1.02
CA LEU A 48 7.63 -5.90 1.74
C LEU A 48 7.95 -4.45 2.11
N MET A 49 7.12 -3.52 1.66
CA MET A 49 7.25 -2.08 1.86
C MET A 49 6.04 -1.55 2.62
N LYS A 50 6.24 -0.62 3.56
CA LYS A 50 5.16 0.02 4.33
C LYS A 50 5.43 1.51 4.48
N LEU A 51 4.41 2.36 4.30
CA LEU A 51 4.60 3.82 4.29
C LEU A 51 5.24 4.36 5.59
N LYS A 52 4.92 3.75 6.74
CA LYS A 52 5.45 4.14 8.06
C LYS A 52 6.83 3.55 8.38
N VAL A 53 7.27 2.50 7.70
CA VAL A 53 8.49 1.75 8.04
C VAL A 53 9.56 1.86 6.95
N GLY A 54 9.16 2.09 5.71
CA GLY A 54 10.03 1.96 4.55
C GLY A 54 10.04 0.54 4.02
N ILE A 55 11.23 -0.06 3.85
CA ILE A 55 11.35 -1.48 3.51
C ILE A 55 11.31 -2.28 4.80
N LYS A 56 10.21 -3.02 5.01
CA LYS A 56 9.96 -3.82 6.22
C LYS A 56 10.71 -5.15 6.17
N ASP A 57 10.66 -5.83 5.02
CA ASP A 57 11.26 -7.16 4.87
C ASP A 57 11.69 -7.42 3.42
N THR A 58 12.64 -8.34 3.23
CA THR A 58 13.09 -8.79 1.91
C THR A 58 13.41 -10.28 1.93
N ILE A 59 12.66 -11.06 1.17
CA ILE A 59 12.89 -12.50 0.99
C ILE A 59 13.69 -12.71 -0.29
N ILE A 60 14.74 -13.54 -0.24
CA ILE A 60 15.59 -13.86 -1.38
C ILE A 60 15.73 -15.38 -1.51
N LEU A 61 15.35 -15.92 -2.66
CA LEU A 61 15.52 -17.33 -3.00
C LEU A 61 16.33 -17.44 -4.30
N THR A 62 17.40 -18.22 -4.27
CA THR A 62 18.34 -18.40 -5.38
C THR A 62 18.41 -19.87 -5.80
N ASN A 63 18.99 -20.14 -6.97
CA ASN A 63 19.19 -21.49 -7.50
C ASN A 63 17.88 -22.31 -7.65
N LEU A 64 16.78 -21.61 -7.95
CA LEU A 64 15.49 -22.25 -8.14
C LEU A 64 15.44 -22.97 -9.49
N THR A 65 14.83 -24.15 -9.51
CA THR A 65 14.40 -24.77 -10.76
C THR A 65 13.26 -23.96 -11.37
N LYS A 66 12.96 -24.18 -12.66
CA LYS A 66 11.81 -23.54 -13.30
C LYS A 66 10.49 -23.88 -12.60
N GLU A 67 10.34 -25.12 -12.15
CA GLU A 67 9.16 -25.60 -11.43
C GLU A 67 9.03 -24.93 -10.07
N GLY A 68 10.07 -24.97 -9.24
CA GLY A 68 10.03 -24.32 -7.92
C GLY A 68 9.78 -22.81 -8.01
N TYR A 69 10.34 -22.13 -9.01
CA TYR A 69 10.02 -20.73 -9.28
C TYR A 69 8.53 -20.49 -9.60
N ASN A 70 7.93 -21.35 -10.42
CA ASN A 70 6.52 -21.22 -10.79
C ASN A 70 5.57 -21.55 -9.62
N ASP A 71 5.97 -22.46 -8.74
CA ASP A 71 5.18 -22.81 -7.56
C ASP A 71 5.14 -21.64 -6.57
N ILE A 72 6.30 -21.04 -6.25
CA ILE A 72 6.39 -19.82 -5.43
C ILE A 72 5.58 -18.70 -6.07
N LYS A 73 5.72 -18.49 -7.38
CA LYS A 73 4.95 -17.48 -8.10
C LYS A 73 3.44 -17.69 -7.94
N ARG A 74 2.97 -18.93 -8.04
CA ARG A 74 1.54 -19.25 -7.92
C ARG A 74 1.01 -18.95 -6.52
N GLU A 75 1.78 -19.26 -5.49
CA GLU A 75 1.44 -19.00 -4.09
C GLU A 75 1.24 -17.49 -3.85
N TYR A 76 2.24 -16.66 -4.17
CA TYR A 76 2.15 -15.21 -3.99
C TYR A 76 0.99 -14.59 -4.77
N PHE A 77 0.76 -15.02 -6.01
CA PHE A 77 -0.32 -14.48 -6.84
C PHE A 77 -1.72 -15.00 -6.46
N SER A 78 -1.81 -16.00 -5.57
CA SER A 78 -3.09 -16.46 -5.05
C SER A 78 -3.64 -15.57 -3.93
N GLU A 79 -2.75 -14.86 -3.23
CA GLU A 79 -3.11 -14.00 -2.08
C GLU A 79 -3.34 -12.55 -2.49
N LEU A 80 -2.55 -12.04 -3.45
CA LEU A 80 -2.55 -10.62 -3.78
C LEU A 80 -2.70 -10.36 -5.28
N SER A 81 -3.36 -9.25 -5.61
CA SER A 81 -3.38 -8.71 -6.97
C SER A 81 -2.08 -7.97 -7.28
N TYR A 82 -1.27 -8.54 -8.17
CA TYR A 82 0.00 -7.98 -8.63
C TYR A 82 -0.12 -7.26 -9.98
N TYR A 83 0.61 -6.15 -10.12
CA TYR A 83 0.65 -5.23 -11.25
C TYR A 83 2.05 -5.23 -11.87
N PRO A 84 2.20 -5.57 -13.16
CA PRO A 84 3.50 -5.64 -13.79
C PRO A 84 4.02 -4.24 -14.01
N VAL A 85 5.30 -4.02 -13.70
CA VAL A 85 5.93 -2.70 -13.76
C VAL A 85 7.27 -2.77 -14.47
N LYS A 86 7.76 -1.61 -14.92
CA LYS A 86 9.10 -1.47 -15.48
C LYS A 86 10.14 -1.35 -14.37
N GLU A 87 11.38 -1.77 -14.65
CA GLU A 87 12.50 -1.70 -13.70
C GLU A 87 12.68 -0.28 -13.14
N ASP A 88 12.68 0.75 -13.99
CA ASP A 88 12.85 2.13 -13.55
C ASP A 88 11.79 2.57 -12.53
N TYR A 89 10.56 2.08 -12.69
CA TYR A 89 9.47 2.38 -11.78
C TYR A 89 9.63 1.66 -10.44
N LEU A 90 9.95 0.36 -10.48
CA LEU A 90 10.25 -0.40 -9.26
C LEU A 90 11.40 0.24 -8.47
N LEU A 91 12.46 0.67 -9.16
CA LEU A 91 13.60 1.35 -8.52
C LEU A 91 13.17 2.68 -7.88
N LYS A 92 12.28 3.45 -8.51
CA LYS A 92 11.71 4.67 -7.90
C LYS A 92 10.96 4.34 -6.61
N LEU A 93 10.13 3.29 -6.60
CA LEU A 93 9.41 2.84 -5.40
C LEU A 93 10.39 2.44 -4.30
N ILE A 94 11.38 1.60 -4.60
CA ILE A 94 12.39 1.16 -3.62
C ILE A 94 13.11 2.36 -3.00
N LYS A 95 13.55 3.32 -3.82
CA LYS A 95 14.19 4.56 -3.34
C LYS A 95 13.27 5.40 -2.45
N HIS A 96 11.99 5.48 -2.80
CA HIS A 96 10.97 6.16 -2.01
C HIS A 96 10.82 5.52 -0.63
N PHE A 97 10.65 4.21 -0.57
CA PHE A 97 10.47 3.50 0.69
C PHE A 97 11.76 3.46 1.53
N MET A 98 12.95 3.42 0.92
CA MET A 98 14.19 3.66 1.66
C MET A 98 14.20 5.05 2.31
N LYS A 99 13.77 6.09 1.59
CA LYS A 99 13.69 7.45 2.14
C LYS A 99 12.69 7.53 3.29
N LYS A 100 11.50 6.93 3.14
CA LYS A 100 10.49 6.85 4.21
C LYS A 100 11.05 6.15 5.46
N GLY A 101 11.76 5.04 5.29
CA GLY A 101 12.41 4.35 6.40
C GLY A 101 13.40 5.24 7.14
N PHE A 102 14.31 5.89 6.41
CA PHE A 102 15.28 6.81 7.01
C PHE A 102 14.63 7.99 7.73
N SER A 103 13.61 8.61 7.13
CA SER A 103 12.87 9.71 7.74
C SER A 103 12.18 9.30 9.05
N ASN A 104 11.84 8.03 9.20
CA ASN A 104 11.17 7.48 10.38
C ASN A 104 12.12 6.74 11.33
N GLY A 105 13.45 6.84 11.12
CA GLY A 105 14.46 6.22 12.00
C GLY A 105 14.70 4.72 11.78
N PHE A 106 14.19 4.14 10.69
CA PHE A 106 14.43 2.73 10.34
C PHE A 106 15.70 2.57 9.48
N ALA A 107 16.47 1.53 9.78
CA ALA A 107 17.60 1.11 8.96
C ALA A 107 17.13 0.31 7.73
N ILE A 108 17.95 0.27 6.69
CA ILE A 108 17.70 -0.58 5.53
C ILE A 108 18.06 -2.04 5.89
N PRO A 109 17.17 -3.01 5.63
CA PRO A 109 17.49 -4.43 5.83
C PRO A 109 18.72 -4.88 5.03
N LEU A 110 19.58 -5.71 5.63
CA LEU A 110 20.76 -6.26 4.97
C LEU A 110 20.40 -6.98 3.66
N ASP A 111 19.27 -7.68 3.64
CA ASP A 111 18.77 -8.39 2.47
C ASP A 111 18.48 -7.45 1.30
N THR A 112 18.06 -6.20 1.55
CA THR A 112 17.93 -5.20 0.48
C THR A 112 19.28 -4.86 -0.15
N VAL A 113 20.36 -4.83 0.63
CA VAL A 113 21.73 -4.60 0.14
C VAL A 113 22.22 -5.80 -0.66
N ILE A 114 21.95 -7.02 -0.19
CA ILE A 114 22.25 -8.26 -0.91
C ILE A 114 21.51 -8.29 -2.25
N LEU A 115 20.21 -7.97 -2.24
CA LEU A 115 19.36 -7.90 -3.42
C LEU A 115 19.89 -6.90 -4.45
N LYS A 116 20.25 -5.68 -4.01
CA LYS A 116 20.89 -4.66 -4.84
C LYS A 116 22.11 -5.21 -5.57
N ASN A 117 22.99 -5.92 -4.85
CA ASN A 117 24.21 -6.49 -5.41
C ASN A 117 23.91 -7.62 -6.41
N ILE A 118 22.99 -8.54 -6.08
CA ILE A 118 22.57 -9.65 -6.96
C ILE A 118 21.96 -9.13 -8.28
N LEU A 119 21.16 -8.06 -8.19
CA LEU A 119 20.48 -7.48 -9.35
C LEU A 119 21.34 -6.48 -10.13
N GLY A 120 22.51 -6.11 -9.59
CA GLY A 120 23.43 -5.15 -10.18
C GLY A 120 22.84 -3.75 -10.24
N TRP A 121 22.04 -3.37 -9.25
CA TRP A 121 21.42 -2.04 -9.19
C TRP A 121 22.44 -0.99 -8.73
N GLN A 122 22.69 -0.01 -9.59
CA GLN A 122 23.57 1.12 -9.31
C GLN A 122 22.79 2.32 -8.78
N ASN A 123 23.42 3.15 -7.94
CA ASN A 123 22.86 4.43 -7.47
C ASN A 123 21.45 4.33 -6.85
N ILE A 124 21.22 3.35 -5.97
CA ILE A 124 20.01 3.30 -5.13
C ILE A 124 20.19 4.23 -3.92
N GLU A 125 20.23 5.53 -4.17
CA GLU A 125 20.15 6.50 -3.08
C GLU A 125 18.69 6.79 -2.73
N PRO A 126 18.36 7.06 -1.45
CA PRO A 126 17.01 7.40 -1.02
C PRO A 126 16.53 8.70 -1.66
N VAL A 127 15.37 8.65 -2.32
CA VAL A 127 14.79 9.81 -3.00
C VAL A 127 13.32 9.87 -2.67
N GLU A 128 12.82 11.04 -2.27
CA GLU A 128 11.38 11.24 -2.17
C GLU A 128 10.77 11.30 -3.58
N TYR A 129 9.75 10.49 -3.79
CA TYR A 129 9.10 10.35 -5.08
C TYR A 129 7.78 11.10 -5.00
N MET A 130 7.62 12.11 -5.85
CA MET A 130 6.37 12.82 -6.01
C MET A 130 5.47 11.99 -6.91
N LEU A 131 4.36 11.54 -6.34
CA LEU A 131 3.36 10.75 -7.05
C LEU A 131 2.66 11.65 -8.06
N GLU A 132 2.57 11.19 -9.30
CA GLU A 132 1.94 11.99 -10.34
C GLU A 132 0.43 11.77 -10.34
N THR A 133 -0.33 12.83 -10.09
CA THR A 133 -1.80 12.83 -10.19
C THR A 133 -2.25 13.52 -11.48
N PRO A 134 -2.47 12.76 -12.58
CA PRO A 134 -2.91 13.37 -13.83
C PRO A 134 -4.36 13.85 -13.74
N ASP A 135 -4.73 14.72 -14.67
CA ASP A 135 -6.13 15.11 -14.86
C ASP A 135 -7.02 13.88 -15.07
N TYR A 136 -8.18 13.90 -14.43
CA TYR A 136 -9.13 12.81 -14.49
C TYR A 136 -10.55 13.34 -14.34
N LYS A 137 -11.50 12.60 -14.89
CA LYS A 137 -12.93 12.86 -14.65
C LYS A 137 -13.34 12.18 -13.35
N PRO A 138 -13.87 12.90 -12.33
CA PRO A 138 -14.43 12.31 -11.13
C PRO A 138 -15.44 11.22 -11.45
N LEU A 139 -15.56 10.24 -10.56
CA LEU A 139 -16.48 9.13 -10.71
C LEU A 139 -17.57 9.23 -9.64
N CYS A 140 -18.84 9.06 -10.03
CA CYS A 140 -19.90 8.82 -9.06
C CYS A 140 -19.81 7.35 -8.62
N TYR A 141 -19.60 7.11 -7.33
CA TYR A 141 -19.39 5.78 -6.76
C TYR A 141 -20.28 5.56 -5.55
N HIS A 142 -20.39 4.30 -5.14
CA HIS A 142 -21.17 3.88 -3.98
C HIS A 142 -20.26 3.24 -2.92
N PRO A 143 -20.74 3.12 -1.67
CA PRO A 143 -19.96 2.46 -0.63
C PRO A 143 -19.50 1.06 -1.01
N LYS A 144 -20.30 0.30 -1.77
CA LYS A 144 -19.91 -1.04 -2.24
C LYS A 144 -18.71 -1.06 -3.19
N ASP A 145 -18.46 0.02 -3.92
CA ASP A 145 -17.28 0.12 -4.79
C ASP A 145 -15.99 0.17 -3.97
N MET A 146 -16.11 0.47 -2.67
CA MET A 146 -14.99 0.59 -1.77
C MET A 146 -14.44 -0.75 -1.29
N PHE A 147 -15.28 -1.79 -1.21
CA PHE A 147 -14.83 -3.14 -0.87
C PHE A 147 -13.94 -3.79 -1.92
N GLN A 148 -13.85 -3.20 -3.12
CA GLN A 148 -12.94 -3.67 -4.18
C GLN A 148 -11.52 -3.16 -4.01
N PHE A 149 -11.30 -2.30 -3.01
CA PHE A 149 -9.98 -1.77 -2.75
C PHE A 149 -9.20 -2.64 -1.78
N PRO A 150 -7.86 -2.59 -1.87
CA PRO A 150 -6.98 -3.27 -0.92
C PRO A 150 -7.08 -2.71 0.51
N PHE A 151 -7.92 -1.71 0.75
CA PHE A 151 -8.05 -1.07 2.06
C PHE A 151 -9.01 -1.77 3.01
N GLU A 152 -8.66 -3.00 3.37
CA GLU A 152 -9.52 -3.86 4.18
C GLU A 152 -9.87 -3.30 5.58
N THR A 153 -9.26 -2.19 6.00
CA THR A 153 -9.39 -1.61 7.36
C THR A 153 -9.43 -0.08 7.34
N TRP A 154 -10.48 0.49 6.76
CA TRP A 154 -10.65 1.95 6.70
C TRP A 154 -11.22 2.60 7.95
N TRP A 155 -11.62 1.82 8.93
CA TRP A 155 -11.99 2.38 10.21
C TRP A 155 -10.76 2.58 11.10
N MET A 156 -10.82 3.61 11.94
CA MET A 156 -9.69 4.05 12.72
C MET A 156 -9.80 3.56 14.17
N HIS A 157 -8.79 2.83 14.64
CA HIS A 157 -8.70 2.37 16.03
C HIS A 157 -7.83 3.31 16.87
N GLU A 158 -8.29 4.54 17.10
CA GLU A 158 -7.61 5.50 17.97
C GLU A 158 -8.20 5.51 19.38
N ASP A 159 -7.35 5.49 20.40
CA ASP A 159 -7.72 5.51 21.81
C ASP A 159 -8.65 6.67 22.18
N ASN A 160 -8.45 7.82 21.53
CA ASN A 160 -9.30 8.98 21.74
C ASN A 160 -10.76 8.71 21.32
N ILE A 161 -10.99 7.97 20.23
CA ILE A 161 -12.33 7.57 19.80
C ILE A 161 -12.91 6.53 20.75
N TYR A 162 -12.12 5.53 21.18
CA TYR A 162 -12.56 4.58 22.20
C TYR A 162 -13.04 5.29 23.46
N ARG A 163 -12.29 6.29 23.96
CA ARG A 163 -12.69 7.10 25.12
C ARG A 163 -13.96 7.91 24.87
N LEU A 164 -14.12 8.47 23.67
CA LEU A 164 -15.31 9.21 23.28
C LEU A 164 -16.56 8.32 23.21
N LEU A 165 -16.41 7.07 22.75
CA LEU A 165 -17.50 6.12 22.56
C LEU A 165 -17.75 5.21 23.77
N LYS A 166 -16.83 5.11 24.73
CA LYS A 166 -16.98 4.30 25.95
C LYS A 166 -18.31 4.52 26.71
N PRO A 167 -18.80 5.77 26.89
CA PRO A 167 -20.10 6.01 27.52
C PRO A 167 -21.31 5.43 26.76
N TYR A 168 -21.12 5.10 25.48
CA TYR A 168 -22.14 4.56 24.58
C TYR A 168 -21.98 3.05 24.38
N LYS A 169 -21.23 2.35 25.24
CA LYS A 169 -21.10 0.89 25.20
C LYS A 169 -22.47 0.21 25.13
N GLY A 170 -22.65 -0.69 24.17
CA GLY A 170 -23.91 -1.42 23.94
C GLY A 170 -25.01 -0.62 23.23
N LYS A 171 -24.71 0.62 22.79
CA LYS A 171 -25.57 1.43 21.93
C LYS A 171 -25.30 1.17 20.46
N GLN A 172 -26.20 1.63 19.60
CA GLN A 172 -26.05 1.60 18.14
C GLN A 172 -25.49 2.94 17.63
N THR A 173 -24.97 2.96 16.40
CA THR A 173 -24.43 4.17 15.77
C THR A 173 -25.45 5.31 15.71
N CYS A 174 -26.75 5.01 15.53
CA CYS A 174 -27.82 6.01 15.52
C CYS A 174 -28.09 6.65 16.89
N ASP A 175 -27.59 6.08 17.99
CA ASP A 175 -27.72 6.63 19.34
C ASP A 175 -26.61 7.66 19.65
N ILE A 176 -25.62 7.81 18.77
CA ILE A 176 -24.50 8.73 18.95
C ILE A 176 -24.95 10.16 18.64
N PRO A 177 -24.78 11.13 19.57
CA PRO A 177 -25.17 12.51 19.31
C PRO A 177 -24.41 13.11 18.14
N ASP A 178 -25.08 13.96 17.36
CA ASP A 178 -24.48 14.64 16.21
C ASP A 178 -23.18 15.35 16.58
N SER A 179 -23.11 16.03 17.72
CA SER A 179 -21.90 16.72 18.17
C SER A 179 -20.69 15.79 18.35
N LEU A 180 -20.93 14.55 18.82
CA LEU A 180 -19.90 13.54 18.95
C LEU A 180 -19.52 12.95 17.60
N PHE A 181 -20.51 12.73 16.72
CA PHE A 181 -20.29 12.29 15.36
C PHE A 181 -19.40 13.26 14.58
N HIS A 182 -19.68 14.57 14.64
CA HIS A 182 -18.85 15.61 14.02
C HIS A 182 -17.42 15.61 14.56
N LYS A 183 -17.26 15.46 15.88
CA LYS A 183 -15.93 15.37 16.48
C LYS A 183 -15.14 14.16 15.99
N ILE A 184 -15.78 12.99 15.89
CA ILE A 184 -15.14 11.78 15.35
C ILE A 184 -14.80 11.97 13.86
N ALA A 185 -15.67 12.63 13.10
CA ALA A 185 -15.44 12.94 11.70
C ALA A 185 -14.21 13.81 11.46
N GLU A 186 -13.98 14.83 12.30
CA GLU A 186 -12.78 15.66 12.24
C GLU A 186 -11.50 14.84 12.47
N ILE A 187 -11.48 14.00 13.52
CA ILE A 187 -10.34 13.12 13.81
C ILE A 187 -10.11 12.16 12.64
N PHE A 188 -11.18 11.59 12.07
CA PHE A 188 -11.10 10.69 10.93
C PHE A 188 -10.58 11.39 9.67
N LEU A 189 -11.01 12.62 9.42
CA LEU A 189 -10.56 13.41 8.27
C LEU A 189 -9.05 13.67 8.33
N ASP A 190 -8.53 14.01 9.50
CA ASP A 190 -7.10 14.21 9.70
C ASP A 190 -6.30 12.91 9.49
N TYR A 191 -6.82 11.79 9.99
CA TYR A 191 -6.27 10.47 9.69
C TYR A 191 -6.29 10.16 8.19
N ALA A 192 -7.42 10.36 7.52
CA ALA A 192 -7.57 10.09 6.09
C ALA A 192 -6.61 10.93 5.24
N ARG A 193 -6.38 12.19 5.62
CA ARG A 193 -5.38 13.06 4.96
C ARG A 193 -3.96 12.53 5.14
N ARG A 194 -3.62 12.02 6.33
CA ARG A 194 -2.28 11.53 6.63
C ARG A 194 -2.00 10.15 6.02
N GLU A 195 -2.99 9.27 6.04
CA GLU A 195 -2.79 7.85 5.73
C GLU A 195 -3.45 7.45 4.40
N ALA A 196 -4.72 7.79 4.18
CA ALA A 196 -5.47 7.33 3.01
C ALA A 196 -5.11 8.10 1.72
N VAL A 197 -4.83 9.40 1.80
CA VAL A 197 -4.42 10.21 0.64
C VAL A 197 -3.14 9.69 -0.02
N PRO A 198 -2.01 9.49 0.71
CA PRO A 198 -0.79 8.95 0.12
C PRO A 198 -0.99 7.55 -0.50
N MET A 199 -1.82 6.71 0.14
CA MET A 199 -2.13 5.38 -0.40
C MET A 199 -2.94 5.47 -1.70
N CYS A 200 -3.94 6.36 -1.78
CA CYS A 200 -4.72 6.59 -3.00
C CYS A 200 -3.83 7.08 -4.15
N GLU A 201 -2.92 8.02 -3.87
CA GLU A 201 -1.96 8.53 -4.84
C GLU A 201 -1.05 7.42 -5.36
N LEU A 202 -0.49 6.60 -4.46
CA LEU A 202 0.45 5.54 -4.84
C LEU A 202 -0.26 4.40 -5.59
N CYS A 203 -1.44 3.98 -5.14
CA CYS A 203 -2.23 2.99 -5.88
C CYS A 203 -2.62 3.49 -7.28
N SER A 204 -2.98 4.77 -7.42
CA SER A 204 -3.25 5.39 -8.73
C SER A 204 -2.02 5.37 -9.63
N ASP A 205 -0.87 5.73 -9.07
CA ASP A 205 0.40 5.81 -9.79
C ASP A 205 0.92 4.42 -10.21
N ILE A 206 0.77 3.39 -9.36
CA ILE A 206 1.08 1.98 -9.70
C ILE A 206 0.24 1.54 -10.90
N ILE A 207 -1.07 1.76 -10.86
CA ILE A 207 -1.95 1.38 -11.97
C ILE A 207 -1.52 2.08 -13.26
N ARG A 208 -1.19 3.38 -13.17
CA ARG A 208 -0.73 4.16 -14.33
C ARG A 208 0.57 3.63 -14.92
N ASN A 209 1.53 3.26 -14.08
CA ASN A 209 2.83 2.75 -14.49
C ASN A 209 2.84 1.24 -14.80
N SER A 210 1.69 0.59 -14.68
CA SER A 210 1.51 -0.82 -15.03
C SER A 210 1.00 -1.02 -16.46
N SER A 211 1.15 -2.24 -16.99
CA SER A 211 0.51 -2.60 -18.27
C SER A 211 -1.02 -2.79 -18.17
N TYR A 212 -1.62 -2.65 -16.97
CA TYR A 212 -3.06 -2.73 -16.74
C TYR A 212 -3.76 -1.39 -16.92
N SER A 213 -3.42 -0.65 -17.98
CA SER A 213 -4.00 0.66 -18.32
C SER A 213 -5.53 0.65 -18.44
N ARG A 214 -6.15 -0.52 -18.62
CA ARG A 214 -7.62 -0.72 -18.64
C ARG A 214 -8.29 -0.58 -17.27
N ARG A 215 -7.56 -0.60 -16.14
CA ARG A 215 -8.12 -0.33 -14.80
C ARG A 215 -8.33 1.18 -14.55
N THR A 216 -8.80 1.90 -15.56
CA THR A 216 -9.07 3.34 -15.50
C THR A 216 -10.13 3.70 -14.48
N LYS A 217 -11.16 2.85 -14.30
CA LYS A 217 -12.21 3.04 -13.28
C LYS A 217 -11.63 3.03 -11.88
N LEU A 218 -10.81 2.02 -11.56
CA LEU A 218 -10.18 1.87 -10.24
C LEU A 218 -9.23 3.04 -9.94
N ARG A 219 -8.39 3.41 -10.92
CA ARG A 219 -7.52 4.59 -10.81
C ARG A 219 -8.32 5.87 -10.54
N ARG A 220 -9.38 6.12 -11.31
CA ARG A 220 -10.26 7.29 -11.13
C ARG A 220 -10.95 7.27 -9.77
N LEU A 221 -11.29 6.09 -9.25
CA LEU A 221 -11.92 5.97 -7.94
C LEU A 221 -10.94 6.38 -6.82
N PHE A 222 -9.69 5.90 -6.84
CA PHE A 222 -8.65 6.37 -5.90
C PHE A 222 -8.47 7.89 -5.95
N LEU A 223 -8.38 8.46 -7.16
CA LEU A 223 -8.24 9.91 -7.33
C LEU A 223 -9.49 10.69 -6.85
N THR A 224 -10.69 10.13 -7.05
CA THR A 224 -11.95 10.72 -6.57
C THR A 224 -11.97 10.75 -5.04
N ILE A 225 -11.67 9.62 -4.39
CA ILE A 225 -11.60 9.52 -2.92
C ILE A 225 -10.55 10.48 -2.35
N ARG A 226 -9.36 10.52 -2.95
CA ARG A 226 -8.31 11.47 -2.59
C ARG A 226 -8.84 12.92 -2.60
N ASN A 227 -9.50 13.33 -3.68
CA ASN A 227 -10.01 14.69 -3.80
C ASN A 227 -11.14 14.99 -2.82
N GLU A 228 -11.96 14.00 -2.50
CA GLU A 228 -13.01 14.10 -1.48
C GLU A 228 -12.43 14.28 -0.06
N ILE A 229 -11.31 13.64 0.26
CA ILE A 229 -10.61 13.83 1.54
C ILE A 229 -9.93 15.21 1.61
N LEU A 230 -9.30 15.63 0.51
CA LEU A 230 -8.59 16.90 0.45
C LEU A 230 -9.54 18.11 0.41
N ASN A 231 -10.69 17.95 -0.25
CA ASN A 231 -11.72 18.97 -0.41
C ASN A 231 -13.07 18.38 0.01
N PRO A 232 -13.28 18.17 1.33
CA PRO A 232 -14.53 17.58 1.80
C PRO A 232 -15.71 18.53 1.51
N PRO A 233 -16.91 17.97 1.25
CA PRO A 233 -18.12 18.78 1.18
C PRO A 233 -18.38 19.50 2.51
N GLU A 234 -19.20 20.55 2.49
CA GLU A 234 -19.57 21.32 3.70
C GLU A 234 -20.09 20.42 4.83
N THR A 235 -20.78 19.33 4.47
CA THR A 235 -21.23 18.31 5.42
C THR A 235 -20.66 16.96 5.03
N ILE A 236 -19.97 16.29 5.96
CA ILE A 236 -19.35 14.98 5.70
C ILE A 236 -20.34 13.89 5.30
N PHE A 237 -21.64 14.05 5.62
CA PHE A 237 -22.71 13.16 5.18
C PHE A 237 -22.89 13.13 3.66
N GLN A 238 -22.47 14.19 2.95
CA GLN A 238 -22.47 14.25 1.50
C GLN A 238 -21.24 13.57 0.87
N SER A 239 -20.24 13.22 1.69
CA SER A 239 -19.07 12.47 1.27
C SER A 239 -19.36 10.97 1.41
N THR A 240 -19.19 10.22 0.32
CA THR A 240 -19.42 8.76 0.34
C THR A 240 -18.33 8.06 1.16
N PHE A 241 -17.07 8.46 1.00
CA PHE A 241 -15.93 7.88 1.70
C PHE A 241 -15.91 8.26 3.18
N LEU A 242 -15.98 9.55 3.51
CA LEU A 242 -15.86 10.01 4.89
C LEU A 242 -17.05 9.55 5.73
N ASN A 243 -18.27 9.66 5.21
CA ASN A 243 -19.46 9.20 5.93
C ASN A 243 -19.36 7.70 6.24
N PHE A 244 -19.03 6.88 5.23
CA PHE A 244 -18.87 5.45 5.45
C PHE A 244 -17.74 5.12 6.43
N GLY A 245 -16.57 5.75 6.28
CA GLY A 245 -15.43 5.52 7.17
C GLY A 245 -15.72 5.87 8.62
N VAL A 246 -16.42 6.97 8.87
CA VAL A 246 -16.83 7.41 10.21
C VAL A 246 -17.87 6.45 10.80
N VAL A 247 -18.91 6.10 10.04
CA VAL A 247 -19.94 5.14 10.48
C VAL A 247 -19.33 3.79 10.81
N ALA A 248 -18.45 3.26 9.94
CA ALA A 248 -17.75 2.01 10.17
C ALA A 248 -16.84 2.08 11.40
N THR A 249 -16.18 3.22 11.64
CA THR A 249 -15.35 3.46 12.83
C THR A 249 -16.16 3.42 14.11
N ILE A 250 -17.30 4.10 14.14
CA ILE A 250 -18.19 4.11 15.30
C ILE A 250 -18.72 2.70 15.57
N ASP A 251 -19.25 2.04 14.53
CA ASP A 251 -19.84 0.71 14.63
C ASP A 251 -18.84 -0.33 15.16
N HIS A 252 -17.63 -0.39 14.58
CA HIS A 252 -16.59 -1.32 15.03
C HIS A 252 -16.13 -1.06 16.47
N ILE A 253 -15.96 0.21 16.85
CA ILE A 253 -15.52 0.54 18.21
C ILE A 253 -16.60 0.21 19.23
N LEU A 254 -17.87 0.52 18.94
CA LEU A 254 -18.99 0.15 19.83
C LEU A 254 -19.11 -1.37 19.98
N HIS A 255 -18.92 -2.11 18.89
CA HIS A 255 -18.88 -3.57 18.92
C HIS A 255 -17.75 -4.08 19.82
N ASN A 256 -16.52 -3.58 19.64
CA ASN A 256 -15.36 -3.96 20.45
C ASN A 256 -15.57 -3.63 21.94
N LEU A 257 -16.10 -2.45 22.24
CA LEU A 257 -16.45 -2.05 23.62
C LEU A 257 -17.49 -2.98 24.22
N ALA A 258 -18.50 -3.42 23.44
CA ALA A 258 -19.51 -4.37 23.89
C ALA A 258 -18.90 -5.74 24.22
N LEU A 259 -17.90 -6.18 23.45
CA LEU A 259 -17.11 -7.40 23.72
C LEU A 259 -16.14 -7.26 24.91
N GLY A 260 -15.98 -6.06 25.48
CA GLY A 260 -15.08 -5.80 26.61
C GLY A 260 -13.66 -5.37 26.22
N VAL A 261 -13.43 -5.07 24.94
CA VAL A 261 -12.17 -4.49 24.46
C VAL A 261 -12.22 -2.98 24.72
N ASP A 262 -11.61 -2.57 25.83
CA ASP A 262 -11.65 -1.19 26.33
C ASP A 262 -10.51 -0.29 25.78
N ILE A 263 -9.52 -0.87 25.11
CA ILE A 263 -8.33 -0.20 24.56
C ILE A 263 -7.98 -0.90 23.25
N SER A 264 -7.51 -0.15 22.25
CA SER A 264 -6.87 -0.79 21.10
C SER A 264 -5.57 -1.42 21.59
N GLU A 265 -5.57 -2.72 21.86
CA GLU A 265 -4.29 -3.43 21.95
C GLU A 265 -3.53 -3.11 20.67
N MET A 266 -2.29 -2.64 20.82
CA MET A 266 -1.38 -2.44 19.71
C MET A 266 -1.19 -3.81 19.07
N ILE A 267 -1.96 -4.10 18.02
CA ILE A 267 -1.67 -5.20 17.12
C ILE A 267 -0.38 -4.78 16.40
N GLU A 268 0.75 -5.22 16.92
CA GLU A 268 2.09 -5.08 16.33
C GLU A 268 2.20 -5.79 14.97
#